data_AF-A0A6L3Z622-F1
#
_entry.id   AF-A0A6L3Z622-F1
#
_cell.length_a   1.000
_cell.length_b   1.000
_cell.length_c   1.000
_cell.angle_alpha   90.00
_cell.angle_beta   90.00
_cell.angle_gamma   90.00
#
_symmetry.space_group_name_H-M   'P 1'
#
loop_
_entity.id
_entity.type
_entity.pdbx_description
1 polymer ?
#
loop_
_entity_poly.entity_id
_entity_poly.type
_entity_poly.pdbx_seq_one_letter_code
_entity_poly.pdbx_strand_id
1 'polypeptide(L)'
;MSDLSPGPVKDDEGLHFFVRDPDGLTENGHVNRTFVLQAFKNGLSVLRDGADDSEFHQTIEELKASWIPKEKKVHGILTFKAAVVRYHEGNRAFCVYDTGLPGKPLHADIMAPALKPELGVSNKALKERALRMLIDKIGNAFTPASEIRNGAFKALLEDAA
;
A
#
# COMPACT_ATOMS: atom_id res chain seq x y z
N MET A 1 -1.30 -22.60 1.13
CA MET A 1 -0.92 -21.41 1.92
C MET A 1 0.58 -21.52 2.12
N SER A 2 1.34 -20.44 1.99
CA SER A 2 2.78 -20.49 2.29
C SER A 2 2.97 -20.80 3.78
N ASP A 3 4.06 -21.47 4.15
CA ASP A 3 4.37 -21.75 5.57
C ASP A 3 4.58 -20.48 6.41
N LEU A 4 4.64 -19.31 5.74
CA LEU A 4 4.87 -17.99 6.31
C LEU A 4 3.58 -17.19 6.52
N SER A 5 2.45 -17.69 6.00
CA SER A 5 1.15 -17.01 6.00
C SER A 5 0.47 -17.15 7.37
N PRO A 6 0.16 -16.05 8.08
CA PRO A 6 -0.62 -16.08 9.31
C PRO A 6 -2.13 -16.25 9.06
N GLY A 7 -2.55 -16.27 7.79
CA GLY A 7 -3.91 -16.55 7.35
C GLY A 7 -4.59 -15.32 6.74
N PRO A 8 -5.80 -15.51 6.19
CA PRO A 8 -6.50 -14.47 5.44
C PRO A 8 -6.61 -13.16 6.21
N VAL A 9 -6.34 -12.04 5.53
CA VAL A 9 -6.51 -10.69 6.09
C VAL A 9 -7.99 -10.48 6.43
N LYS A 10 -8.30 -10.09 7.66
CA LYS A 10 -9.65 -9.76 8.13
C LYS A 10 -10.01 -8.33 7.73
N ASP A 11 -11.31 -8.05 7.69
CA ASP A 11 -11.84 -6.76 7.24
C ASP A 11 -11.51 -5.61 8.20
N ASP A 12 -11.39 -5.90 9.49
CA ASP A 12 -11.09 -4.95 10.54
C ASP A 12 -9.58 -4.67 10.73
N GLU A 13 -8.72 -5.44 10.08
CA GLU A 13 -7.27 -5.24 10.13
C GLU A 13 -6.86 -3.92 9.48
N GLY A 14 -5.96 -3.20 10.16
CA GLY A 14 -5.24 -2.06 9.61
C GLY A 14 -4.19 -2.52 8.60
N LEU A 15 -4.03 -1.73 7.54
CA LEU A 15 -3.03 -1.89 6.50
C LEU A 15 -2.22 -0.62 6.39
N HIS A 16 -0.90 -0.76 6.26
CA HIS A 16 0.05 0.32 6.13
C HIS A 16 0.65 0.31 4.73
N PHE A 17 0.36 1.37 3.98
CA PHE A 17 0.97 1.62 2.68
C PHE A 17 2.10 2.62 2.81
N PHE A 18 3.31 2.24 2.39
CA PHE A 18 4.48 3.12 2.44
C PHE A 18 4.45 4.14 1.29
N VAL A 19 4.61 5.40 1.67
CA VAL A 19 4.60 6.54 0.76
C VAL A 19 6.03 7.01 0.52
N ARG A 20 6.38 7.20 -0.75
CA ARG A 20 7.69 7.67 -1.19
C ARG A 20 7.72 9.19 -1.37
N ASP A 21 8.84 9.82 -1.08
CA ASP A 21 9.12 11.24 -1.35
C ASP A 21 9.95 11.42 -2.63
N PRO A 22 9.75 12.50 -3.42
CA PRO A 22 8.66 13.49 -3.34
C PRO A 22 7.40 13.08 -4.09
N ASP A 23 7.46 12.02 -4.91
CA ASP A 23 6.42 11.74 -5.89
C ASP A 23 5.18 11.03 -5.30
N GLY A 24 5.26 10.49 -4.09
CA GLY A 24 4.28 9.54 -3.55
C GLY A 24 2.95 10.19 -3.20
N LEU A 25 2.94 11.49 -2.91
CA LEU A 25 1.73 12.27 -2.70
C LEU A 25 1.61 13.37 -3.76
N THR A 26 0.38 13.69 -4.11
CA THR A 26 0.02 14.89 -4.85
C THR A 26 0.01 16.10 -3.92
N GLU A 27 -0.03 17.31 -4.48
CA GLU A 27 -0.14 18.57 -3.71
C GLU A 27 -1.33 18.59 -2.74
N ASN A 28 -2.40 17.85 -3.05
CA ASN A 28 -3.59 17.73 -2.21
C ASN A 28 -3.49 16.61 -1.14
N GLY A 29 -2.32 15.99 -0.96
CA GLY A 29 -2.08 14.94 0.04
C GLY A 29 -2.60 13.55 -0.32
N HIS A 30 -3.16 13.36 -1.52
CA HIS A 30 -3.56 12.04 -2.02
C HIS A 30 -2.38 11.27 -2.61
N VAL A 31 -2.42 9.93 -2.52
CA VAL A 31 -1.43 9.08 -3.17
C VAL A 31 -1.37 9.35 -4.67
N ASN A 32 -0.17 9.50 -5.19
CA ASN A 32 0.04 9.64 -6.62
C ASN A 32 -0.42 8.35 -7.33
N ARG A 33 -1.29 8.55 -8.32
CA ARG A 33 -1.88 7.51 -9.16
C ARG A 33 -0.89 6.47 -9.68
N THR A 34 0.33 6.88 -9.98
CA THR A 34 1.34 5.98 -10.56
C THR A 34 1.70 4.83 -9.62
N PHE A 35 1.59 5.01 -8.31
CA PHE A 35 1.93 3.98 -7.33
C PHE A 35 0.81 2.96 -7.14
N VAL A 36 -0.44 3.42 -7.08
CA VAL A 36 -1.60 2.53 -6.95
C VAL A 36 -1.89 1.74 -8.24
N LEU A 37 -1.31 2.12 -9.38
CA LEU A 37 -1.38 1.33 -10.63
C LEU A 37 -0.86 -0.10 -10.47
N GLN A 38 0.03 -0.35 -9.50
CA GLN A 38 0.59 -1.67 -9.25
C GLN A 38 -0.48 -2.69 -8.83
N ALA A 39 -1.59 -2.24 -8.21
CA ALA A 39 -2.74 -3.08 -7.89
C ALA A 39 -3.33 -3.82 -9.11
N PHE A 40 -3.14 -3.28 -10.33
CA PHE A 40 -3.60 -3.89 -11.59
C PHE A 40 -2.54 -4.75 -12.30
N LYS A 41 -1.33 -4.86 -11.73
CA LYS A 41 -0.21 -5.59 -12.33
C LYS A 41 0.24 -6.71 -11.40
N ASN A 42 0.93 -6.34 -10.32
CA ASN A 42 1.63 -7.27 -9.44
C ASN A 42 1.11 -7.21 -7.99
N GLY A 43 0.06 -6.42 -7.74
CA GLY A 43 -0.39 -6.10 -6.39
C GLY A 43 0.24 -4.81 -5.87
N LEU A 44 -0.47 -4.18 -4.93
CA LEU A 44 0.00 -3.03 -4.17
C LEU A 44 0.34 -3.52 -2.77
N SER A 45 1.65 -3.56 -2.49
CA SER A 45 2.22 -4.07 -1.25
C SER A 45 1.85 -3.19 -0.05
N VAL A 46 1.44 -3.84 1.04
CA VAL A 46 1.12 -3.25 2.34
C VAL A 46 1.60 -4.16 3.47
N LEU A 47 1.87 -3.58 4.64
CA LEU A 47 2.04 -4.35 5.89
C LEU A 47 0.74 -4.33 6.68
N ARG A 48 0.43 -5.43 7.36
CA ARG A 48 -0.71 -5.51 8.29
C ARG A 48 -0.33 -4.89 9.63
N ASP A 49 -1.32 -4.39 10.38
CA ASP A 49 -1.12 -3.68 11.66
C ASP A 49 -0.39 -4.50 12.74
N GLY A 50 -0.47 -5.83 12.67
CA GLY A 50 0.27 -6.72 13.57
C GLY A 50 1.77 -6.84 13.27
N ALA A 51 2.26 -6.29 12.15
CA ALA A 51 3.64 -6.44 11.71
C ALA A 51 4.60 -5.84 12.73
N ASP A 52 5.66 -6.58 13.06
CA ASP A 52 6.63 -6.14 14.05
C ASP A 52 7.66 -5.16 13.47
N ASP A 53 8.50 -4.59 14.34
CA ASP A 53 9.47 -3.59 13.92
C ASP A 53 10.51 -4.13 12.92
N SER A 54 10.76 -5.45 12.91
CA SER A 54 11.68 -6.08 11.97
C SER A 54 11.09 -6.13 10.55
N GLU A 55 9.78 -6.39 10.43
CA GLU A 55 9.08 -6.37 9.14
C GLU A 55 9.06 -4.96 8.54
N PHE A 56 8.85 -3.94 9.38
CA PHE A 56 8.92 -2.54 8.99
C PHE A 56 10.34 -2.16 8.55
N HIS A 57 11.36 -2.53 9.33
CA HIS A 57 12.76 -2.28 9.01
C HIS A 57 13.13 -2.86 7.64
N GLN A 58 12.86 -4.15 7.44
CA GLN A 58 13.14 -4.84 6.18
C GLN A 58 12.40 -4.19 5.01
N THR A 59 11.14 -3.79 5.20
CA THR A 59 10.37 -3.10 4.15
C THR A 59 11.00 -1.76 3.76
N ILE A 60 11.44 -0.97 4.74
CA ILE A 60 12.11 0.31 4.49
C ILE A 60 13.42 0.09 3.72
N GLU A 61 14.24 -0.89 4.11
CA GLU A 61 15.49 -1.22 3.42
C GLU A 61 15.25 -1.67 1.97
N GLU A 62 14.29 -2.56 1.74
CA GLU A 62 13.92 -3.03 0.40
C GLU A 62 13.41 -1.88 -0.48
N LEU A 63 12.64 -0.95 0.09
CA LEU A 63 12.18 0.25 -0.62
C LEU A 63 13.37 1.13 -1.01
N LYS A 64 14.26 1.48 -0.08
CA LYS A 64 15.48 2.26 -0.38
C LYS A 64 16.35 1.55 -1.44
N ALA A 65 16.47 0.22 -1.35
CA ALA A 65 17.22 -0.59 -2.30
C ALA A 65 16.59 -0.66 -3.70
N SER A 66 15.26 -0.56 -3.81
CA SER A 66 14.57 -0.62 -5.11
C SER A 66 14.47 0.73 -5.83
N TRP A 67 14.68 1.84 -5.13
CA TRP A 67 14.44 3.17 -5.69
C TRP A 67 15.54 3.68 -6.61
N ILE A 68 15.08 4.32 -7.69
CA ILE A 68 15.89 5.05 -8.67
C ILE A 68 15.19 6.40 -8.94
N PRO A 69 15.85 7.55 -8.76
CA PRO A 69 17.19 7.72 -8.18
C PRO A 69 17.26 7.31 -6.70
N LYS A 70 18.48 7.11 -6.19
CA LYS A 70 18.74 6.62 -4.84
C LYS A 70 18.48 7.65 -3.74
N GLU A 71 18.34 8.92 -4.08
CA GLU A 71 18.04 9.99 -3.12
C GLU A 71 16.57 10.00 -2.63
N LYS A 72 15.73 9.08 -3.13
CA LYS A 72 14.34 8.95 -2.70
C LYS A 72 14.27 8.56 -1.23
N LYS A 73 13.29 9.14 -0.52
CA LYS A 73 13.07 8.90 0.91
C LYS A 73 11.69 8.30 1.14
N VAL A 74 11.52 7.60 2.25
CA VAL A 74 10.18 7.27 2.73
C VAL A 74 9.61 8.55 3.32
N HIS A 75 8.49 9.02 2.77
CA HIS A 75 7.79 10.20 3.26
C HIS A 75 7.01 9.86 4.54
N GLY A 76 6.41 8.68 4.57
CA GLY A 76 5.61 8.19 5.70
C GLY A 76 4.79 6.96 5.30
N ILE A 77 3.73 6.69 6.05
CA ILE A 77 2.76 5.63 5.75
C ILE A 77 1.33 6.17 5.74
N LEU A 78 0.47 5.54 4.95
CA LEU A 78 -0.98 5.71 5.02
C LEU A 78 -1.60 4.48 5.66
N THR A 79 -2.47 4.70 6.64
CA THR A 79 -3.11 3.62 7.40
C THR A 79 -4.61 3.58 7.12
N PHE A 80 -5.12 2.43 6.72
CA PHE A 80 -6.54 2.23 6.43
C PHE A 80 -6.97 0.79 6.72
N LYS A 81 -8.27 0.57 6.94
CA LYS A 81 -8.80 -0.78 7.16
C LYS A 81 -8.92 -1.57 5.86
N ALA A 82 -8.68 -2.88 5.91
CA ALA A 82 -8.86 -3.75 4.75
C ALA A 82 -10.27 -3.65 4.14
N ALA A 83 -11.31 -3.55 4.96
CA ALA A 83 -12.70 -3.40 4.51
C ALA A 83 -12.91 -2.18 3.58
N VAL A 84 -12.23 -1.08 3.85
CA VAL A 84 -12.42 0.20 3.15
C VAL A 84 -12.03 0.09 1.68
N VAL A 85 -10.98 -0.66 1.36
CA VAL A 85 -10.55 -0.90 -0.03
C VAL A 85 -11.28 -2.11 -0.64
N ARG A 86 -11.69 -3.09 0.18
CA ARG A 86 -12.39 -4.28 -0.31
C ARG A 86 -13.76 -3.99 -0.89
N TYR A 87 -14.46 -3.00 -0.34
CA TYR A 87 -15.87 -2.78 -0.66
C TYR A 87 -16.17 -1.36 -1.14
N HIS A 88 -17.00 -1.28 -2.18
CA HIS A 88 -17.60 -0.04 -2.66
C HIS A 88 -19.08 -0.28 -2.93
N GLU A 89 -19.95 0.51 -2.29
CA GLU A 89 -21.41 0.40 -2.44
C GLU A 89 -21.94 -1.04 -2.23
N GLY A 90 -21.41 -1.74 -1.22
CA GLY A 90 -21.78 -3.12 -0.91
C GLY A 90 -21.18 -4.19 -1.84
N ASN A 91 -20.46 -3.80 -2.89
CA ASN A 91 -19.83 -4.71 -3.85
C ASN A 91 -18.32 -4.83 -3.62
N ARG A 92 -17.74 -5.97 -4.00
CA ARG A 92 -16.29 -6.18 -3.96
C ARG A 92 -15.60 -5.25 -4.98
N ALA A 93 -14.76 -4.35 -4.50
CA ALA A 93 -14.00 -3.38 -5.29
C ALA A 93 -12.55 -3.83 -5.51
N PHE A 94 -11.86 -4.26 -4.45
CA PHE A 94 -10.50 -4.81 -4.50
C PHE A 94 -10.40 -6.07 -3.65
N CYS A 95 -9.39 -6.90 -3.94
CA CYS A 95 -9.03 -8.02 -3.10
C CYS A 95 -7.80 -7.65 -2.26
N VAL A 96 -7.75 -8.12 -1.02
CA VAL A 96 -6.56 -8.01 -0.16
C VAL A 96 -6.15 -9.43 0.18
N TYR A 97 -4.99 -9.85 -0.32
CA TYR A 97 -4.46 -11.19 -0.19
C TYR A 97 -3.38 -11.22 0.88
N ASP A 98 -3.39 -12.26 1.72
CA ASP A 98 -2.22 -12.59 2.54
C ASP A 98 -1.13 -13.12 1.62
N THR A 99 -0.01 -12.40 1.58
CA THR A 99 1.14 -12.71 0.75
C THR A 99 2.41 -12.70 1.60
N GLY A 100 2.34 -13.29 2.80
CA GLY A 100 3.48 -13.44 3.71
C GLY A 100 4.76 -13.88 3.00
N LEU A 101 5.84 -13.13 3.24
CA LEU A 101 7.16 -13.29 2.63
C LEU A 101 8.20 -13.71 3.68
N PRO A 102 9.37 -14.25 3.28
CA PRO A 102 10.46 -14.48 4.21
C PRO A 102 10.86 -13.19 4.94
N GLY A 103 10.80 -13.21 6.28
CA GLY A 103 11.06 -12.05 7.13
C GLY A 103 9.92 -11.04 7.24
N LYS A 104 8.83 -11.23 6.47
CA LYS A 104 7.62 -10.38 6.51
C LYS A 104 6.34 -11.22 6.46
N PRO A 105 6.06 -12.03 7.49
CA PRO A 105 4.86 -12.88 7.53
C PRO A 105 3.56 -12.08 7.44
N LEU A 106 3.54 -10.83 7.92
CA LEU A 106 2.37 -9.96 7.91
C LEU A 106 2.33 -9.01 6.69
N HIS A 107 2.99 -9.40 5.61
CA HIS A 107 2.85 -8.78 4.30
C HIS A 107 1.53 -9.16 3.61
N ALA A 108 0.92 -8.19 2.92
CA ALA A 108 -0.27 -8.39 2.11
C ALA A 108 -0.21 -7.58 0.82
N ASP A 109 -0.99 -8.00 -0.17
CA ASP A 109 -1.14 -7.29 -1.43
C ASP A 109 -2.59 -6.91 -1.73
N ILE A 110 -2.80 -5.66 -2.12
CA ILE A 110 -4.08 -5.20 -2.66
C ILE A 110 -4.06 -5.41 -4.18
N MET A 111 -5.01 -6.18 -4.70
CA MET A 111 -5.13 -6.46 -6.12
C MET A 111 -6.49 -6.03 -6.66
N ALA A 112 -6.47 -5.43 -7.84
CA ALA A 112 -7.67 -5.10 -8.57
C ALA A 112 -8.33 -6.37 -9.13
N PRO A 113 -9.68 -6.46 -9.12
CA PRO A 113 -10.38 -7.54 -9.78
C PRO A 113 -10.25 -7.40 -11.30
N ALA A 114 -10.56 -8.49 -12.00
CA ALA A 114 -10.74 -8.42 -13.45
C ALA A 114 -11.82 -7.38 -13.79
N LEU A 115 -11.48 -6.42 -14.65
CA LEU A 115 -12.41 -5.38 -15.07
C LEU A 115 -13.53 -6.01 -15.90
N LYS A 116 -14.77 -5.84 -15.46
CA LYS A 116 -15.95 -6.25 -16.23
C LYS A 116 -16.21 -5.22 -17.33
N PRO A 117 -16.31 -5.63 -18.61
CA PRO A 117 -16.65 -4.72 -19.69
C PRO A 117 -18.00 -4.04 -19.44
N GLU A 118 -18.08 -2.74 -19.73
CA GLU A 118 -19.29 -1.92 -19.64
C GLU A 118 -19.57 -1.33 -21.03
N LEU A 119 -20.81 -1.45 -21.51
CA LEU A 119 -21.16 -1.02 -22.87
C LEU A 119 -20.89 0.47 -23.06
N GLY A 120 -20.13 0.82 -24.10
CA GLY A 120 -19.77 2.22 -24.40
C GLY A 120 -18.66 2.79 -23.51
N VAL A 121 -18.07 2.02 -22.59
CA VAL A 121 -16.98 2.46 -21.71
C VAL A 121 -15.70 1.69 -22.03
N SER A 122 -14.63 2.42 -22.31
CA SER A 122 -13.32 1.79 -22.56
C SER A 122 -12.73 1.16 -21.28
N ASN A 123 -11.95 0.10 -21.43
CA ASN A 123 -11.18 -0.48 -20.32
C ASN A 123 -10.26 0.54 -19.63
N LYS A 124 -9.74 1.52 -20.38
CA LYS A 124 -8.94 2.62 -19.83
C LYS A 124 -9.77 3.48 -18.86
N ALA A 125 -11.02 3.80 -19.22
CA ALA A 125 -11.92 4.58 -18.37
C ALA A 125 -12.35 3.80 -17.13
N LEU A 126 -12.65 2.50 -17.27
CA LEU A 126 -12.96 1.61 -16.13
C LEU A 126 -11.79 1.53 -15.15
N LYS A 127 -10.57 1.34 -15.67
CA LYS A 127 -9.35 1.32 -14.87
C LYS A 127 -9.14 2.66 -14.15
N GLU A 128 -9.35 3.77 -14.84
CA GLU A 128 -9.21 5.11 -14.25
C GLU A 128 -10.22 5.35 -13.12
N ARG A 129 -11.48 4.93 -13.30
CA ARG A 129 -12.51 5.01 -12.26
C ARG A 129 -12.11 4.22 -11.02
N ALA A 130 -11.63 2.99 -11.21
CA ALA A 130 -11.19 2.13 -10.11
C ALA A 130 -9.93 2.67 -9.40
N LEU A 131 -8.98 3.28 -10.12
CA LEU A 131 -7.80 3.91 -9.50
C LEU A 131 -8.18 5.10 -8.62
N ARG A 132 -9.06 5.98 -9.10
CA ARG A 132 -9.54 7.12 -8.31
C ARG A 132 -10.23 6.64 -7.03
N MET A 133 -11.10 5.64 -7.17
CA MET A 133 -11.74 5.00 -6.02
C MET A 133 -10.71 4.46 -5.03
N LEU A 134 -9.66 3.74 -5.48
CA LEU A 134 -8.64 3.21 -4.57
C LEU A 134 -7.88 4.33 -3.85
N ILE A 135 -7.52 5.41 -4.54
CA ILE A 135 -6.85 6.57 -3.94
C ILE A 135 -7.73 7.18 -2.85
N ASP A 136 -9.02 7.40 -3.15
CA ASP A 136 -9.98 7.96 -2.19
C ASP A 136 -10.18 7.03 -0.98
N LYS A 137 -10.13 5.71 -1.19
CA LYS A 137 -10.30 4.70 -0.13
C LYS A 137 -9.06 4.52 0.74
N ILE A 138 -7.85 4.59 0.18
CA ILE A 138 -6.61 4.62 0.97
C ILE A 138 -6.61 5.87 1.87
N GLY A 139 -7.19 6.97 1.39
CA GLY A 139 -7.42 8.18 2.16
C GLY A 139 -6.14 8.93 2.47
N ASN A 140 -6.16 9.68 3.58
CA ASN A 140 -5.13 10.63 3.97
C ASN A 140 -4.70 10.48 5.45
N ALA A 141 -5.02 9.34 6.10
CA ALA A 141 -4.58 9.02 7.45
C ALA A 141 -3.06 8.74 7.44
N PHE A 142 -2.31 9.82 7.35
CA PHE A 142 -0.89 9.84 7.07
C PHE A 142 -0.10 9.96 8.37
N THR A 143 0.90 9.09 8.53
CA THR A 143 1.89 9.17 9.60
C THR A 143 3.23 9.49 8.96
N PRO A 144 3.85 10.64 9.29
CA PRO A 144 5.13 11.01 8.71
C PRO A 144 6.22 10.02 9.11
N ALA A 145 7.25 9.90 8.27
CA ALA A 145 8.38 8.99 8.49
C ALA A 145 9.00 9.10 9.89
N SER A 146 9.11 10.32 10.42
CA SER A 146 9.65 10.61 11.75
C SER A 146 8.83 10.06 12.91
N GLU A 147 7.56 9.71 12.68
CA GLU A 147 6.62 9.25 13.71
C GLU A 147 6.25 7.76 13.56
N ILE A 148 6.69 7.11 12.47
CA ILE A 148 6.45 5.67 12.27
C ILE A 148 6.96 4.91 13.50
N ARG A 149 6.05 4.17 14.15
CA ARG A 149 6.35 3.38 15.35
C ARG A 149 7.02 4.20 16.45
N ASN A 150 6.48 5.39 16.74
CA ASN A 150 7.01 6.33 17.72
C ASN A 150 8.45 6.79 17.43
N GLY A 151 8.82 6.83 16.14
CA GLY A 151 10.14 7.28 15.69
C GLY A 151 11.24 6.22 15.75
N ALA A 152 10.90 4.94 15.95
CA ALA A 152 11.87 3.84 16.02
C ALA A 152 12.82 3.77 14.81
N PHE A 153 12.37 4.22 13.64
CA PHE A 153 13.14 4.14 12.39
C PHE A 153 13.76 5.47 11.94
N LYS A 154 13.78 6.49 12.80
CA LYS A 154 14.24 7.83 12.43
C LYS A 154 15.64 7.82 11.78
N ALA A 155 16.60 7.10 12.38
CA ALA A 155 17.96 6.99 11.83
C ALA A 155 17.97 6.34 10.43
N LEU A 156 17.28 5.20 10.26
CA LEU A 156 17.16 4.50 8.98
C LEU A 156 16.55 5.37 7.88
N LEU A 157 15.60 6.23 8.26
CA LEU A 157 14.87 7.11 7.36
C LEU A 157 15.63 8.41 7.05
N GLU A 158 16.55 8.82 7.93
CA GLU A 158 17.44 9.98 7.75
C GLU A 158 18.71 9.66 6.94
N ASP A 159 19.17 8.39 6.96
CA ASP A 159 20.35 7.87 6.22
C ASP A 159 20.15 7.78 4.69
N ALA A 160 19.48 8.76 4.09
CA ALA A 160 19.46 8.98 2.64
C ALA A 160 20.16 10.31 2.38
N ALA A 161 21.50 10.23 2.35
CA ALA A 161 22.42 11.28 1.93
C ALA A 161 23.24 10.76 0.75
#